data_AF-A0A644SV24-F1
#
_entry.id   AF-A0A644SV24-F1
#
_cell.length_a   1.000
_cell.length_b   1.000
_cell.length_c   1.000
_cell.angle_alpha   90.00
_cell.angle_beta   90.00
_cell.angle_gamma   90.00
#
_symmetry.space_group_name_H-M   'P 1'
#
loop_
_entity.id
_entity.type
_entity.pdbx_description
1 polymer ?
#
loop_
_entity_poly.entity_id
_entity_poly.type
_entity_poly.pdbx_seq_one_letter_code
_entity_poly.pdbx_strand_id
1 'polypeptide(L)'
;MPVLIAIDTATPDTGLAILKDNEIVAQYNWLSHQNQTVELLPRLEWLLESAGLSLKDASAIAVSIGPGSFNGLRVGLSTAKSLAFALDIPLCGIGTLELAAYPYLASGLKVWALLPSGQQEYTAAVYQKNGDGLKEVVKPYITNLADLAAEVSEPCVICGPISQTSQDELKALLGDKKAVFAPADIRPSRAASLARLAKKRIEDGLTDSPAGLQPLYLRRPQISPRKHRTGLPLSQNKAVIWDMDGVIADSAPFHMRAWQTTFAEIGYTFSEADFYRTFGLRNDMIIYSVLGEKSDADTIHALADRKEHLFREYAGQEIKLFPGVIELLKSLKTAGYRMAIASSAPLANIKLVMTKLGIGDYFLATVSEKDVTKGKPNPQVFLLSAARLCASPEECLVIEDAPAGVEAAKKAGMKCIAVTNSQQPQALSEADMIVDTLGKISVEDIAGFIGLAGAK
;
A
#
# COMPACT_ATOMS: atom_id res chain seq x y z
N MET A 1 -2.19 -22.47 -32.71
CA MET A 1 -2.47 -22.50 -31.25
C MET A 1 -3.87 -21.97 -31.04
N PRO A 2 -4.75 -22.68 -30.32
CA PRO A 2 -6.14 -22.25 -30.17
C PRO A 2 -6.28 -20.99 -29.31
N VAL A 3 -5.59 -20.88 -28.15
CA VAL A 3 -5.67 -19.67 -27.29
C VAL A 3 -4.36 -19.45 -26.52
N LEU A 4 -3.80 -18.24 -26.57
CA LEU A 4 -2.67 -17.81 -25.76
C LEU A 4 -3.09 -16.63 -24.87
N ILE A 5 -2.78 -16.73 -23.58
CA ILE A 5 -3.03 -15.67 -22.59
C ILE A 5 -1.71 -14.93 -22.32
N ALA A 6 -1.69 -13.62 -22.55
CA ALA A 6 -0.54 -12.76 -22.29
C ALA A 6 -0.75 -11.90 -21.04
N ILE A 7 0.21 -11.93 -20.12
CA ILE A 7 0.19 -11.23 -18.83
C ILE A 7 1.39 -10.27 -18.75
N ASP A 8 1.15 -8.95 -18.81
CA ASP A 8 2.18 -7.94 -18.55
C ASP A 8 1.90 -7.18 -17.26
N THR A 9 2.74 -7.42 -16.25
CA THR A 9 2.70 -6.73 -14.96
C THR A 9 4.03 -6.03 -14.65
N ALA A 10 4.92 -5.87 -15.64
CA ALA A 10 6.26 -5.35 -15.43
C ALA A 10 6.27 -3.88 -15.00
N THR A 11 5.24 -3.11 -15.35
CA THR A 11 5.12 -1.68 -15.04
C THR A 11 3.76 -1.37 -14.42
N PRO A 12 3.52 -0.15 -13.89
CA PRO A 12 2.19 0.25 -13.43
C PRO A 12 1.12 0.16 -14.52
N ASP A 13 1.48 0.35 -15.79
CA ASP A 13 0.60 0.15 -16.93
C ASP A 13 0.44 -1.36 -17.20
N THR A 14 -0.42 -2.01 -16.42
CA THR A 14 -0.62 -3.46 -16.45
C THR A 14 -1.55 -3.83 -17.60
N GLY A 15 -1.31 -4.98 -18.23
CA GLY A 15 -2.09 -5.41 -19.38
C GLY A 15 -2.30 -6.91 -19.47
N LEU A 16 -3.44 -7.27 -20.06
CA LEU A 16 -3.83 -8.62 -20.44
C LEU A 16 -4.20 -8.64 -21.92
N ALA A 17 -3.87 -9.71 -22.62
CA ALA A 17 -4.35 -9.94 -23.97
C ALA A 17 -4.61 -11.42 -24.22
N ILE A 18 -5.64 -11.71 -25.03
CA ILE A 18 -6.01 -13.05 -25.46
C ILE A 18 -5.78 -13.12 -26.97
N LEU A 19 -4.90 -14.01 -27.38
CA LEU A 19 -4.63 -14.32 -28.77
C LEU A 19 -5.33 -15.63 -29.13
N LYS A 20 -6.22 -15.62 -30.12
CA LYS A 20 -6.91 -16.79 -30.64
C LYS A 20 -6.88 -16.74 -32.16
N ASP A 21 -6.54 -17.84 -32.81
CA ASP A 21 -6.52 -17.95 -34.28
C ASP A 21 -5.74 -16.83 -35.00
N ASN A 22 -4.58 -16.43 -34.46
CA ASN A 22 -3.69 -15.33 -34.91
C ASN A 22 -4.19 -13.90 -34.67
N GLU A 23 -5.34 -13.73 -34.02
CA GLU A 23 -5.95 -12.44 -33.74
C GLU A 23 -6.00 -12.15 -32.25
N ILE A 24 -5.80 -10.89 -31.89
CA ILE A 24 -6.04 -10.43 -30.51
C ILE A 24 -7.55 -10.25 -30.37
N VAL A 25 -8.21 -11.27 -29.80
CA VAL A 25 -9.66 -11.28 -29.65
C VAL A 25 -10.14 -10.47 -28.45
N ALA A 26 -9.28 -10.27 -27.46
CA ALA A 26 -9.56 -9.40 -26.33
C ALA A 26 -8.26 -8.82 -25.75
N GLN A 27 -8.33 -7.59 -25.26
CA GLN A 27 -7.24 -6.97 -24.51
C GLN A 27 -7.80 -6.02 -23.45
N TYR A 28 -7.08 -5.89 -22.34
CA TYR A 28 -7.42 -4.96 -21.28
C TYR A 28 -6.16 -4.37 -20.65
N ASN A 29 -6.10 -3.04 -20.63
CA ASN A 29 -4.98 -2.28 -20.09
C ASN A 29 -5.49 -1.36 -18.99
N TRP A 30 -4.76 -1.28 -17.88
CA TRP A 30 -5.12 -0.42 -16.76
C TRP A 30 -3.88 0.07 -16.02
N LEU A 31 -4.02 1.20 -15.34
CA LEU A 31 -3.00 1.69 -14.42
C LEU A 31 -3.22 1.03 -13.04
N SER A 32 -2.29 0.17 -12.61
CA SER A 32 -2.35 -0.49 -11.31
C SER A 32 -1.62 0.32 -10.24
N HIS A 33 -2.34 0.70 -9.19
CA HIS A 33 -1.81 1.44 -8.03
C HIS A 33 -1.30 0.48 -6.94
N GLN A 34 -0.34 -0.39 -7.27
CA GLN A 34 0.26 -1.40 -6.36
C GLN A 34 -0.68 -2.51 -5.85
N ASN A 35 -1.80 -2.74 -6.54
CA ASN A 35 -2.78 -3.78 -6.18
C ASN A 35 -2.82 -4.94 -7.16
N GLN A 36 -1.75 -5.15 -7.96
CA GLN A 36 -1.73 -6.17 -9.02
C GLN A 36 -2.11 -7.58 -8.52
N THR A 37 -1.78 -7.94 -7.28
CA THR A 37 -2.13 -9.24 -6.68
C THR A 37 -3.63 -9.48 -6.56
N VAL A 38 -4.41 -8.43 -6.28
CA VAL A 38 -5.86 -8.52 -6.10
C VAL A 38 -6.58 -8.28 -7.42
N GLU A 39 -6.00 -7.44 -8.27
CA GLU A 39 -6.60 -6.99 -9.51
C GLU A 39 -6.49 -7.97 -10.68
N LEU A 40 -5.37 -8.70 -10.75
CA LEU A 40 -5.00 -9.43 -11.97
C LEU A 40 -5.96 -10.57 -12.31
N LEU A 41 -6.25 -11.46 -11.36
CA LEU A 41 -7.08 -12.65 -11.61
C LEU A 41 -8.54 -12.29 -11.92
N PRO A 42 -9.24 -11.43 -11.15
CA PRO A 42 -10.61 -11.04 -11.49
C PRO A 42 -10.72 -10.39 -12.87
N ARG A 43 -9.70 -9.61 -13.28
CA ARG A 43 -9.68 -8.98 -14.61
C ARG A 43 -9.36 -9.98 -15.72
N LEU A 44 -8.55 -11.00 -15.45
CA LEU A 44 -8.31 -12.08 -16.39
C LEU A 44 -9.56 -12.93 -16.62
N GLU A 45 -10.25 -13.29 -15.54
CA GLU A 45 -11.52 -14.02 -15.60
C GLU A 45 -12.55 -13.23 -16.42
N TRP A 46 -12.77 -11.96 -16.07
CA TRP A 46 -13.64 -11.07 -16.83
C TRP A 46 -13.25 -10.96 -18.31
N LEU A 47 -11.95 -10.83 -18.62
CA LEU A 47 -11.49 -10.71 -20.01
C LEU A 47 -11.76 -11.99 -20.81
N LEU A 48 -11.52 -13.16 -20.23
CA LEU A 48 -11.82 -14.45 -20.84
C LEU A 48 -13.33 -14.60 -21.09
N GLU A 49 -14.15 -14.32 -20.08
CA GLU A 49 -15.61 -14.38 -20.19
C GLU A 49 -16.13 -13.43 -21.28
N SER A 50 -15.59 -12.21 -21.37
CA SER A 50 -15.97 -11.25 -22.41
C SER A 50 -15.63 -11.73 -23.83
N ALA A 51 -14.66 -12.64 -23.96
CA ALA A 51 -14.27 -13.28 -25.20
C ALA A 51 -14.99 -14.63 -25.46
N GLY A 52 -15.91 -15.03 -24.56
CA GLY A 52 -16.57 -16.34 -24.63
C GLY A 52 -15.62 -17.51 -24.36
N LEU A 53 -14.59 -17.29 -23.55
CA LEU A 53 -13.54 -18.24 -23.21
C LEU A 53 -13.46 -18.45 -21.70
N SER A 54 -12.74 -19.49 -21.31
CA SER A 54 -12.39 -19.81 -19.93
C SER A 54 -10.90 -20.11 -19.83
N LEU A 55 -10.39 -20.23 -18.60
CA LEU A 55 -8.99 -20.66 -18.39
C LEU A 55 -8.69 -22.04 -19.00
N LYS A 56 -9.70 -22.92 -19.12
CA LYS A 56 -9.53 -24.27 -19.70
C LYS A 56 -9.26 -24.25 -21.21
N ASP A 57 -9.61 -23.16 -21.88
CA ASP A 57 -9.37 -22.99 -23.32
C ASP A 57 -7.92 -22.59 -23.62
N ALA A 58 -7.16 -22.17 -22.60
CA ALA A 58 -5.77 -21.75 -22.74
C ALA A 58 -4.88 -22.91 -23.21
N SER A 59 -4.11 -22.65 -24.27
CA SER A 59 -3.11 -23.58 -24.81
C SER A 59 -1.67 -23.11 -24.62
N ALA A 60 -1.48 -21.87 -24.16
CA ALA A 60 -0.18 -21.32 -23.78
C ALA A 60 -0.36 -20.09 -22.90
N ILE A 61 0.64 -19.84 -22.04
CA ILE A 61 0.74 -18.63 -21.22
C ILE A 61 1.99 -17.85 -21.63
N ALA A 62 1.86 -16.54 -21.80
CA ALA A 62 2.96 -15.61 -22.03
C ALA A 62 3.04 -14.60 -20.88
N VAL A 63 4.26 -14.23 -20.49
CA VAL A 63 4.50 -13.30 -19.38
C VAL A 63 5.67 -12.36 -19.66
N SER A 64 5.57 -11.11 -19.21
CA SER A 64 6.72 -10.21 -19.24
C SER A 64 7.73 -10.57 -18.13
N ILE A 65 9.01 -10.70 -18.48
CA ILE A 65 10.05 -11.12 -17.53
C ILE A 65 10.85 -9.97 -16.94
N GLY A 66 10.69 -8.76 -17.45
CA GLY A 66 11.48 -7.60 -17.02
C GLY A 66 12.37 -7.06 -18.13
N PRO A 67 13.05 -5.93 -17.89
CA PRO A 67 13.14 -5.20 -16.62
C PRO A 67 11.83 -4.48 -16.24
N GLY A 68 11.66 -4.16 -14.96
CA GLY A 68 10.44 -3.58 -14.42
C GLY A 68 10.36 -3.58 -12.89
N SER A 69 9.18 -3.28 -12.35
CA SER A 69 8.89 -3.29 -10.91
C SER A 69 9.11 -4.67 -10.30
N PHE A 70 9.84 -4.74 -9.18
CA PHE A 70 10.08 -5.99 -8.45
C PHE A 70 8.79 -6.73 -8.08
N ASN A 71 7.82 -6.00 -7.52
CA ASN A 71 6.54 -6.58 -7.11
C ASN A 71 5.73 -6.97 -8.34
N GLY A 72 5.64 -6.08 -9.34
CA GLY A 72 4.89 -6.31 -10.57
C GLY A 72 5.35 -7.59 -11.28
N LEU A 73 6.65 -7.74 -11.52
CA LEU A 73 7.22 -8.91 -12.17
C LEU A 73 6.93 -10.21 -11.42
N ARG A 74 7.02 -10.20 -10.08
CA ARG A 74 6.72 -11.40 -9.27
C ARG A 74 5.27 -11.81 -9.35
N VAL A 75 4.34 -10.85 -9.37
CA VAL A 75 2.90 -11.14 -9.50
C VAL A 75 2.61 -11.82 -10.82
N GLY A 76 3.07 -11.24 -11.94
CA GLY A 76 2.87 -11.80 -13.27
C GLY A 76 3.52 -13.16 -13.43
N LEU A 77 4.81 -13.29 -13.08
CA LEU A 77 5.54 -14.55 -13.18
C LEU A 77 4.93 -15.65 -12.32
N SER A 78 4.56 -15.36 -11.06
CA SER A 78 3.98 -16.38 -10.18
C SER A 78 2.62 -16.84 -10.70
N THR A 79 1.78 -15.90 -11.17
CA THR A 79 0.49 -16.21 -11.78
C THR A 79 0.67 -17.06 -13.04
N ALA A 80 1.52 -16.61 -13.97
CA ALA A 80 1.76 -17.28 -15.24
C ALA A 80 2.33 -18.69 -15.06
N LYS A 81 3.31 -18.85 -14.18
CA LYS A 81 3.87 -20.16 -13.81
C LYS A 81 2.82 -21.08 -13.21
N SER A 82 1.99 -20.57 -12.31
CA SER A 82 0.96 -21.37 -11.64
C SER A 82 -0.09 -21.85 -12.62
N LEU A 83 -0.55 -20.97 -13.53
CA LEU A 83 -1.50 -21.32 -14.58
C LEU A 83 -0.91 -22.33 -15.57
N ALA A 84 0.29 -22.07 -16.07
CA ALA A 84 0.97 -22.97 -17.01
C ALA A 84 1.21 -24.36 -16.40
N PHE A 85 1.64 -24.41 -15.14
CA PHE A 85 1.84 -25.66 -14.41
C PHE A 85 0.53 -26.41 -14.15
N ALA A 86 -0.52 -25.71 -13.69
CA ALA A 86 -1.80 -26.34 -13.37
C ALA A 86 -2.54 -26.88 -14.60
N LEU A 87 -2.36 -26.23 -15.75
CA LEU A 87 -3.00 -26.63 -17.02
C LEU A 87 -2.10 -27.53 -17.88
N ASP A 88 -0.86 -27.76 -17.47
CA ASP A 88 0.17 -28.49 -18.24
C ASP A 88 0.33 -27.94 -19.67
N ILE A 89 0.48 -26.61 -19.77
CA ILE A 89 0.62 -25.89 -21.04
C ILE A 89 1.93 -25.09 -21.13
N PRO A 90 2.44 -24.82 -22.34
CA PRO A 90 3.63 -24.01 -22.56
C PRO A 90 3.60 -22.64 -21.87
N LEU A 91 4.74 -22.24 -21.32
CA LEU A 91 5.02 -20.91 -20.78
C LEU A 91 6.07 -20.21 -21.65
N CYS A 92 5.92 -18.91 -21.91
CA CYS A 92 6.90 -18.13 -22.65
C CYS A 92 7.12 -16.74 -22.02
N GLY A 93 8.36 -16.44 -21.67
CA GLY A 93 8.81 -15.18 -21.11
C GLY A 93 9.40 -14.25 -22.17
N ILE A 94 8.93 -13.00 -22.22
CA ILE A 94 9.43 -11.97 -23.16
C ILE A 94 9.88 -10.71 -22.39
N GLY A 95 10.97 -10.07 -22.85
CA GLY A 95 11.55 -8.92 -22.16
C GLY A 95 10.67 -7.66 -22.28
N THR A 96 10.52 -6.86 -21.23
CA THR A 96 9.61 -5.69 -21.23
C THR A 96 9.95 -4.66 -22.30
N LEU A 97 11.25 -4.41 -22.53
CA LEU A 97 11.70 -3.46 -23.55
C LEU A 97 11.49 -3.99 -24.97
N GLU A 98 11.53 -5.31 -25.15
CA GLU A 98 11.16 -6.00 -26.38
C GLU A 98 9.69 -5.72 -26.73
N LEU A 99 8.80 -5.81 -25.72
CA LEU A 99 7.37 -5.51 -25.87
C LEU A 99 7.11 -4.06 -26.25
N ALA A 100 7.86 -3.13 -25.66
CA ALA A 100 7.76 -1.70 -25.93
C ALA A 100 8.26 -1.35 -27.35
N ALA A 101 9.30 -2.02 -27.82
CA ALA A 101 9.88 -1.79 -29.15
C ALA A 101 9.04 -2.37 -30.29
N TYR A 102 8.38 -3.51 -30.05
CA TYR A 102 7.69 -4.29 -31.08
C TYR A 102 6.76 -3.48 -32.02
N PRO A 103 5.88 -2.59 -31.52
CA PRO A 103 4.99 -1.80 -32.38
C PRO A 103 5.72 -0.90 -33.39
N TYR A 104 6.97 -0.54 -33.10
CA TYR A 104 7.75 0.43 -33.86
C TYR A 104 8.75 -0.22 -34.82
N LEU A 105 8.90 -1.55 -34.79
CA LEU A 105 9.81 -2.27 -35.69
C LEU A 105 9.43 -2.15 -37.16
N ALA A 106 8.16 -1.86 -37.46
CA ALA A 106 7.70 -1.62 -38.82
C ALA A 106 8.39 -0.41 -39.48
N SER A 107 8.98 0.50 -38.70
CA SER A 107 9.76 1.63 -39.21
C SER A 107 11.03 1.22 -39.97
N GLY A 108 11.56 0.00 -39.73
CA GLY A 108 12.85 -0.45 -40.27
C GLY A 108 14.08 0.21 -39.63
N LEU A 109 13.89 1.23 -38.80
CA LEU A 109 14.96 1.90 -38.04
C LEU A 109 15.34 1.09 -36.79
N LYS A 110 16.47 1.43 -36.18
CA LYS A 110 16.77 0.98 -34.81
C LYS A 110 15.77 1.61 -33.85
N VAL A 111 15.23 0.80 -32.95
CA VAL A 111 14.24 1.20 -31.95
C VAL A 111 14.90 1.17 -30.59
N TRP A 112 15.07 2.35 -30.00
CA TRP A 112 15.48 2.55 -28.62
C TRP A 112 14.25 2.49 -27.73
N ALA A 113 14.14 1.42 -26.94
CA ALA A 113 13.09 1.28 -25.95
C ALA A 113 13.59 1.74 -24.59
N LEU A 114 12.78 2.55 -23.91
CA LEU A 114 13.13 3.16 -22.63
C LEU A 114 12.09 2.85 -21.56
N LEU A 115 12.56 2.56 -20.35
CA LEU A 115 11.74 2.40 -19.15
C LEU A 115 12.32 3.24 -18.02
N PRO A 116 11.53 4.08 -17.33
CA PRO A 116 11.99 4.77 -16.13
C PRO A 116 12.46 3.78 -15.05
N SER A 117 13.62 4.02 -14.45
CA SER A 117 14.24 3.13 -13.45
C SER A 117 14.67 3.83 -12.15
N GLY A 118 14.46 5.15 -12.03
CA GLY A 118 14.84 5.96 -10.86
C GLY A 118 14.65 7.45 -11.11
N GLN A 119 15.12 8.31 -10.18
CA GLN A 119 15.23 9.74 -10.47
C GLN A 119 16.32 9.94 -11.53
N GLN A 120 15.94 10.49 -12.69
CA GLN A 120 16.83 10.74 -13.84
C GLN A 120 17.54 9.51 -14.44
N GLU A 121 17.06 8.30 -14.12
CA GLU A 121 17.62 7.04 -14.65
C GLU A 121 16.61 6.28 -15.50
N TYR A 122 17.11 5.67 -16.56
CA TYR A 122 16.34 4.89 -17.51
C TYR A 122 17.01 3.54 -17.72
N THR A 123 16.20 2.51 -17.90
CA THR A 123 16.66 1.32 -18.57
C THR A 123 16.45 1.48 -20.07
N ALA A 124 17.50 1.22 -20.84
CA ALA A 124 17.49 1.29 -22.29
C ALA A 124 17.84 -0.06 -22.91
N ALA A 125 17.28 -0.34 -24.09
CA ALA A 125 17.69 -1.43 -24.97
C ALA A 125 17.44 -1.02 -26.42
N VAL A 126 18.18 -1.62 -27.35
CA VAL A 126 18.06 -1.30 -28.78
C VAL A 126 17.67 -2.55 -29.55
N TYR A 127 16.63 -2.41 -30.37
CA TYR A 127 16.08 -3.48 -31.18
C TYR A 127 16.02 -3.09 -32.65
N GLN A 128 16.04 -4.08 -33.53
CA GLN A 128 15.86 -3.89 -34.96
C GLN A 128 15.07 -5.05 -35.55
N LYS A 129 14.32 -4.77 -36.62
CA LYS A 129 13.57 -5.81 -37.35
C LYS A 129 14.55 -6.81 -37.95
N ASN A 130 14.25 -8.10 -37.83
CA ASN A 130 15.01 -9.19 -38.45
C ASN A 130 14.04 -10.19 -39.10
N GLY A 131 13.81 -10.04 -40.40
CA GLY A 131 12.72 -10.75 -41.10
C GLY A 131 11.37 -10.44 -40.46
N ASP A 132 10.63 -11.50 -40.09
CA ASP A 132 9.37 -11.42 -39.33
C ASP A 132 9.58 -11.42 -37.80
N GLY A 133 10.82 -11.23 -37.36
CA GLY A 133 11.22 -11.26 -35.96
C GLY A 133 11.85 -9.96 -35.50
N LEU A 134 12.26 -9.98 -34.24
CA LEU A 134 12.93 -8.90 -33.55
C LEU A 134 14.35 -9.36 -33.19
N LYS A 135 15.36 -8.54 -33.46
CA LYS A 135 16.73 -8.75 -33.02
C LYS A 135 17.10 -7.73 -31.95
N GLU A 136 17.60 -8.22 -30.83
CA GLU A 136 18.24 -7.40 -29.80
C GLU A 136 19.64 -6.99 -30.28
N VAL A 137 19.83 -5.69 -30.49
CA VAL A 137 21.09 -5.08 -30.92
C VAL A 137 21.94 -4.71 -29.70
N VAL A 138 21.29 -4.12 -28.69
CA VAL A 138 21.91 -3.77 -27.41
C VAL A 138 21.05 -4.36 -26.30
N LYS A 139 21.67 -5.19 -25.46
CA LYS A 139 21.05 -5.79 -24.27
C LYS A 139 20.56 -4.72 -23.30
N PRO A 140 19.48 -4.96 -22.53
CA PRO A 140 19.02 -4.03 -21.52
C PRO A 140 20.11 -3.59 -20.54
N TYR A 141 20.26 -2.29 -20.34
CA TYR A 141 21.22 -1.67 -19.43
C TYR A 141 20.65 -0.38 -18.83
N ILE A 142 21.27 0.12 -17.76
CA ILE A 142 20.84 1.34 -17.08
C ILE A 142 21.71 2.50 -17.54
N THR A 143 21.07 3.64 -17.83
CA THR A 143 21.70 4.85 -18.36
C THR A 143 20.90 6.09 -17.90
N ASN A 144 21.36 7.29 -18.28
CA ASN A 144 20.64 8.55 -18.18
C ASN A 144 20.41 9.15 -19.58
N LEU A 145 19.65 10.24 -19.68
CA LEU A 145 19.32 10.82 -20.99
C LEU A 145 20.53 11.41 -21.72
N ALA A 146 21.52 11.95 -21.00
CA ALA A 146 22.71 12.54 -21.60
C ALA A 146 23.61 11.48 -22.23
N ASP A 147 23.90 10.41 -21.49
CA ASP A 147 24.70 9.28 -21.97
C ASP A 147 24.00 8.58 -23.14
N LEU A 148 22.68 8.36 -23.03
CA LEU A 148 21.90 7.80 -24.13
C LEU A 148 21.95 8.70 -25.39
N ALA A 149 21.80 10.01 -25.24
CA ALA A 149 21.88 10.95 -26.37
C ALA A 149 23.24 10.89 -27.06
N ALA A 150 24.33 10.68 -26.31
CA ALA A 150 25.67 10.51 -26.86
C ALA A 150 25.81 9.23 -27.70
N GLU A 151 25.16 8.14 -27.30
CA GLU A 151 25.20 6.84 -27.97
C GLU A 151 24.39 6.78 -29.28
N VAL A 152 23.35 7.60 -29.41
CA VAL A 152 22.57 7.68 -30.65
C VAL A 152 23.44 8.25 -31.77
N SER A 153 23.75 7.43 -32.78
CA SER A 153 24.62 7.82 -33.91
C SER A 153 23.95 7.74 -35.28
N GLU A 154 22.79 7.09 -35.38
CA GLU A 154 22.07 6.88 -36.64
C GLU A 154 20.57 7.19 -36.48
N PRO A 155 19.83 7.35 -37.60
CA PRO A 155 18.39 7.56 -37.54
C PRO A 155 17.66 6.46 -36.78
N CYS A 156 16.85 6.83 -35.79
CA CYS A 156 16.22 5.87 -34.89
C CYS A 156 14.80 6.27 -34.49
N VAL A 157 14.08 5.30 -33.91
CA VAL A 157 12.85 5.53 -33.16
C VAL A 157 13.16 5.44 -31.68
N ILE A 158 12.64 6.37 -30.88
CA ILE A 158 12.73 6.36 -29.42
C ILE A 158 11.32 6.15 -28.86
N CYS A 159 11.16 5.16 -27.99
CA CYS A 159 9.85 4.71 -27.50
C CYS A 159 9.88 4.23 -26.04
N GLY A 160 8.71 3.89 -25.51
CA GLY A 160 8.51 3.44 -24.13
C GLY A 160 7.79 4.49 -23.27
N PRO A 161 7.42 4.14 -22.02
CA PRO A 161 6.65 5.02 -21.14
C PRO A 161 7.52 6.13 -20.51
N ILE A 162 8.11 6.97 -21.35
CA ILE A 162 8.86 8.17 -20.95
C ILE A 162 7.93 9.39 -20.97
N SER A 163 8.10 10.29 -19.99
CA SER A 163 7.26 11.48 -19.86
C SER A 163 7.51 12.49 -20.99
N GLN A 164 6.56 13.39 -21.24
CA GLN A 164 6.75 14.46 -22.22
C GLN A 164 7.98 15.32 -21.88
N THR A 165 8.16 15.67 -20.60
CA THR A 165 9.33 16.41 -20.12
C THR A 165 10.65 15.68 -20.43
N SER A 166 10.69 14.36 -20.21
CA SER A 166 11.86 13.53 -20.52
C SER A 166 12.13 13.46 -22.02
N GLN A 167 11.08 13.41 -22.85
CA GLN A 167 11.24 13.45 -24.31
C GLN A 167 11.80 14.79 -24.77
N ASP A 168 11.31 15.90 -24.22
CA ASP A 168 11.76 17.23 -24.60
C ASP A 168 13.21 17.48 -24.17
N GLU A 169 13.60 17.01 -22.98
CA GLU A 169 15.00 16.99 -22.52
C GLU A 169 15.88 16.17 -23.47
N LEU A 170 15.47 14.95 -23.82
CA LEU A 170 16.25 14.10 -24.72
C LEU A 170 16.35 14.68 -26.13
N LYS A 171 15.28 15.31 -26.65
CA LYS A 171 15.33 16.04 -27.93
C LYS A 171 16.35 17.17 -27.90
N ALA A 172 16.38 17.96 -26.82
CA ALA A 172 17.36 19.03 -26.66
C ALA A 172 18.80 18.49 -26.65
N LEU A 173 19.04 17.36 -25.97
CA LEU A 173 20.35 16.70 -25.91
C LEU A 173 20.77 16.07 -27.26
N LEU A 174 19.82 15.57 -28.06
CA LEU A 174 20.09 14.99 -29.36
C LEU A 174 20.46 16.03 -30.42
N GLY A 175 20.02 17.29 -30.28
CA GLY A 175 20.26 18.35 -31.25
C GLY A 175 19.74 17.97 -32.64
N ASP A 176 20.63 18.01 -33.64
CA ASP A 176 20.29 17.72 -35.05
C ASP A 176 20.19 16.21 -35.39
N LYS A 177 20.41 15.32 -34.41
CA LYS A 177 20.32 13.87 -34.65
C LYS A 177 18.87 13.48 -35.01
N LYS A 178 18.72 12.70 -36.09
CA LYS A 178 17.41 12.27 -36.59
C LYS A 178 16.79 11.20 -35.69
N ALA A 179 15.95 11.60 -34.75
CA ALA A 179 15.17 10.67 -33.91
C ALA A 179 13.67 10.93 -34.04
N VAL A 180 12.91 9.86 -34.26
CA VAL A 180 11.44 9.89 -34.24
C VAL A 180 10.99 9.44 -32.86
N PHE A 181 10.27 10.29 -32.15
CA PHE A 181 9.74 9.96 -30.83
C PHE A 181 8.34 9.39 -30.94
N ALA A 182 8.11 8.23 -30.33
CA ALA A 182 6.77 7.74 -30.09
C ALA A 182 6.01 8.76 -29.21
N PRO A 183 4.74 9.09 -29.54
CA PRO A 183 3.96 10.04 -28.73
C PRO A 183 3.85 9.59 -27.27
N ALA A 184 4.08 10.50 -26.32
CA ALA A 184 4.10 10.19 -24.88
C ALA A 184 2.70 9.83 -24.32
N ASP A 185 1.66 10.33 -24.98
CA ASP A 185 0.24 10.13 -24.67
C ASP A 185 -0.32 8.83 -25.27
N ILE A 186 0.31 8.28 -26.31
CA ILE A 186 -0.08 7.02 -26.93
C ILE A 186 0.78 5.89 -26.36
N ARG A 187 0.14 4.96 -25.65
CA ARG A 187 0.79 3.75 -25.12
C ARG A 187 0.25 2.52 -25.83
N PRO A 188 0.99 1.95 -26.80
CA PRO A 188 0.61 0.70 -27.42
C PRO A 188 0.49 -0.42 -26.37
N SER A 189 -0.45 -1.35 -26.58
CA SER A 189 -0.63 -2.46 -25.65
C SER A 189 0.59 -3.40 -25.67
N ARG A 190 1.38 -3.35 -24.60
CA ARG A 190 2.49 -4.30 -24.41
C ARG A 190 2.00 -5.75 -24.25
N ALA A 191 0.80 -5.95 -23.73
CA ALA A 191 0.19 -7.28 -23.63
C ALA A 191 -0.12 -7.87 -25.02
N ALA A 192 -0.57 -7.05 -25.97
CA ALA A 192 -0.76 -7.50 -27.36
C ALA A 192 0.59 -7.82 -28.04
N SER A 193 1.61 -6.98 -27.84
CA SER A 193 2.99 -7.27 -28.29
C SER A 193 3.50 -8.59 -27.69
N LEU A 194 3.24 -8.82 -26.40
CA LEU A 194 3.64 -10.01 -25.67
C LEU A 194 3.00 -11.27 -26.28
N ALA A 195 1.69 -11.22 -26.55
CA ALA A 195 0.99 -12.34 -27.18
C ALA A 195 1.59 -12.71 -28.54
N ARG A 196 1.89 -11.71 -29.38
CA ARG A 196 2.45 -11.92 -30.73
C ARG A 196 3.89 -12.45 -30.69
N LEU A 197 4.74 -11.87 -29.85
CA LEU A 197 6.13 -12.29 -29.71
C LEU A 197 6.23 -13.69 -29.10
N ALA A 198 5.44 -13.97 -28.06
CA ALA A 198 5.40 -15.29 -27.43
C ALA A 198 4.88 -16.35 -28.39
N LYS A 199 3.84 -16.05 -29.19
CA LYS A 199 3.39 -16.97 -30.23
C LYS A 199 4.52 -17.39 -31.16
N LYS A 200 5.27 -16.42 -31.68
CA LYS A 200 6.40 -16.70 -32.58
C LYS A 200 7.43 -17.60 -31.91
N ARG A 201 7.84 -17.28 -30.67
CA ARG A 201 8.79 -18.11 -29.92
C ARG A 201 8.29 -19.53 -29.69
N ILE A 202 7.01 -19.71 -29.35
CA ILE A 202 6.42 -21.03 -29.15
C ILE A 202 6.37 -21.81 -30.48
N GLU A 203 6.03 -21.17 -31.60
CA GLU A 203 6.07 -21.77 -32.93
C GLU A 203 7.50 -22.19 -33.34
N ASP A 204 8.51 -21.43 -32.91
CA ASP A 204 9.92 -21.75 -33.07
C ASP A 204 10.42 -22.83 -32.07
N GLY A 205 9.53 -23.39 -31.23
CA GLY A 205 9.87 -24.41 -30.22
C GLY A 205 10.58 -23.87 -28.98
N LEU A 206 10.58 -22.54 -28.79
CA LEU A 206 11.23 -21.85 -27.68
C LEU A 206 10.21 -21.56 -26.56
N THR A 207 10.11 -22.51 -25.63
CA THR A 207 9.28 -22.42 -24.42
C THR A 207 10.14 -22.43 -23.16
N ASP A 208 9.63 -21.81 -22.10
CA ASP A 208 10.28 -21.76 -20.79
C ASP A 208 9.72 -22.80 -19.82
N SER A 209 10.59 -23.33 -18.97
CA SER A 209 10.17 -24.15 -17.83
C SER A 209 9.57 -23.27 -16.73
N PRO A 210 8.39 -23.61 -16.17
CA PRO A 210 7.84 -22.90 -15.01
C PRO A 210 8.80 -22.83 -13.82
N ALA A 211 9.60 -23.87 -13.60
CA ALA A 211 10.61 -23.89 -12.53
C ALA A 211 11.81 -22.98 -12.87
N GLY A 212 12.24 -22.97 -14.13
CA GLY A 212 13.45 -22.27 -14.58
C GLY A 212 13.28 -20.78 -14.88
N LEU A 213 12.07 -20.33 -15.27
CA LEU A 213 11.86 -18.95 -15.71
C LEU A 213 12.09 -17.96 -14.56
N GLN A 214 13.01 -17.00 -14.71
CA GLN A 214 13.33 -16.01 -13.67
C GLN A 214 13.05 -14.59 -14.17
N PRO A 215 12.72 -13.65 -13.27
CA PRO A 215 12.66 -12.24 -13.62
C PRO A 215 14.04 -11.70 -14.01
N LEU A 216 14.07 -10.88 -15.06
CA LEU A 216 15.22 -10.09 -15.48
C LEU A 216 15.29 -8.81 -14.64
N TYR A 217 16.18 -8.80 -13.65
CA TYR A 217 16.51 -7.63 -12.85
C TYR A 217 17.91 -7.10 -13.24
N LEU A 218 17.98 -5.85 -13.70
CA LEU A 218 19.26 -5.21 -14.08
C LEU A 218 20.02 -4.59 -12.91
N ARG A 219 19.33 -4.41 -11.78
CA ARG A 219 19.93 -4.15 -10.48
C ARG A 219 19.52 -5.26 -9.55
N ARG A 220 20.39 -5.61 -8.60
CA ARG A 220 19.89 -6.29 -7.39
C ARG A 220 18.75 -5.42 -6.86
N PRO A 221 17.67 -6.02 -6.33
CA PRO A 221 16.72 -5.24 -5.56
C PRO A 221 17.54 -4.43 -4.59
N GLN A 222 17.46 -3.10 -4.69
CA GLN A 222 17.68 -2.31 -3.49
C GLN A 222 16.71 -2.96 -2.51
N ILE A 223 17.24 -3.58 -1.46
CA ILE A 223 16.45 -4.00 -0.32
C ILE A 223 15.92 -2.69 0.22
N SER A 224 14.83 -2.23 -0.38
CA SER A 224 14.00 -1.22 0.20
C SER A 224 13.56 -1.87 1.49
N PRO A 225 13.90 -1.29 2.66
CA PRO A 225 13.38 -1.81 3.91
C PRO A 225 11.87 -1.99 3.72
N ARG A 226 11.35 -3.16 4.11
CA ARG A 226 10.00 -3.65 3.80
C ARG A 226 8.97 -2.52 3.72
N LYS A 227 8.53 -2.15 2.51
CA LYS A 227 7.42 -1.21 2.35
C LYS A 227 6.15 -1.91 2.84
N HIS A 228 5.48 -1.37 3.85
CA HIS A 228 4.09 -1.74 4.15
C HIS A 228 3.14 -1.13 3.10
N ARG A 229 1.90 -1.64 3.05
CA ARG A 229 0.86 -1.42 2.02
C ARG A 229 0.46 0.05 1.76
N THR A 230 1.11 1.02 2.39
CA THR A 230 0.87 2.47 2.28
C THR A 230 1.85 3.19 1.34
N GLY A 231 2.80 2.48 0.71
CA GLY A 231 3.67 3.02 -0.35
C GLY A 231 4.85 3.88 0.14
N LEU A 232 5.01 4.06 1.45
CA LEU A 232 6.04 4.90 2.05
C LEU A 232 7.34 4.13 2.34
N PRO A 233 8.53 4.70 2.07
CA PRO A 233 9.80 4.10 2.45
C PRO A 233 9.97 4.09 3.99
N LEU A 234 10.54 3.00 4.51
CA LEU A 234 11.14 2.93 5.85
C LEU A 234 12.49 3.70 5.82
N SER A 235 12.45 5.03 5.79
CA SER A 235 13.50 5.85 6.38
C SER A 235 13.27 5.94 7.89
N GLN A 236 14.25 6.45 8.66
CA GLN A 236 14.09 6.84 10.08
C GLN A 236 12.82 7.67 10.27
N ASN A 237 11.69 7.04 10.61
CA ASN A 237 10.38 7.70 10.55
C ASN A 237 9.86 7.91 11.96
N LYS A 238 10.01 9.16 12.42
CA LYS A 238 9.43 9.60 13.69
C LYS A 238 7.91 9.49 13.62
N ALA A 239 7.34 8.61 14.42
CA ALA A 239 5.91 8.33 14.43
C ALA A 239 5.29 8.64 15.80
N VAL A 240 4.13 9.27 15.78
CA VAL A 240 3.30 9.44 16.97
C VAL A 240 1.99 8.70 16.77
N ILE A 241 1.69 7.76 17.66
CA ILE A 241 0.46 7.00 17.64
C ILE A 241 -0.43 7.51 18.76
N TRP A 242 -1.63 7.93 18.40
CA TRP A 242 -2.55 8.60 19.30
C TRP A 242 -3.69 7.66 19.64
N ASP A 243 -3.95 7.46 20.93
CA ASP A 243 -5.31 7.08 21.31
C ASP A 243 -6.28 8.24 21.02
N MET A 244 -7.57 7.91 20.93
CA MET A 244 -8.62 8.87 20.61
C MET A 244 -9.34 9.35 21.85
N ASP A 245 -9.84 8.42 22.66
CA ASP A 245 -10.83 8.67 23.69
C ASP A 245 -10.10 9.01 24.99
N GLY A 246 -10.30 10.21 25.52
CA GLY A 246 -9.54 10.66 26.68
C GLY A 246 -8.16 11.26 26.34
N VAL A 247 -7.67 11.12 25.10
CA VAL A 247 -6.45 11.80 24.63
C VAL A 247 -6.76 12.96 23.69
N ILE A 248 -7.38 12.66 22.54
CA ILE A 248 -7.73 13.67 21.53
C ILE A 248 -9.06 14.30 21.90
N ALA A 249 -10.06 13.46 22.14
CA ALA A 249 -11.44 13.87 22.32
C ALA A 249 -11.88 13.67 23.77
N ASP A 250 -12.53 14.70 24.32
CA ASP A 250 -13.24 14.60 25.60
C ASP A 250 -14.55 13.83 25.39
N SER A 251 -14.41 12.51 25.27
CA SER A 251 -15.49 11.59 24.90
C SER A 251 -16.05 10.77 26.09
N ALA A 252 -15.38 10.83 27.24
CA ALA A 252 -15.72 10.06 28.43
C ALA A 252 -17.18 10.28 28.90
N PRO A 253 -17.71 11.53 28.98
CA PRO A 253 -19.09 11.76 29.40
C PRO A 253 -20.12 11.07 28.48
N PHE A 254 -19.86 11.02 27.17
CA PHE A 254 -20.76 10.41 26.20
C PHE A 254 -20.71 8.89 26.26
N HIS A 255 -19.52 8.31 26.45
CA HIS A 255 -19.38 6.86 26.65
C HIS A 255 -20.01 6.40 27.96
N MET A 256 -19.81 7.13 29.07
CA MET A 256 -20.41 6.81 30.36
C MET A 256 -21.93 6.81 30.25
N ARG A 257 -22.51 7.87 29.65
CA ARG A 257 -23.95 7.97 29.43
C ARG A 257 -24.47 6.84 28.54
N ALA A 258 -23.78 6.51 27.45
CA ALA A 258 -24.18 5.43 26.55
C ALA A 258 -24.18 4.06 27.25
N TRP A 259 -23.16 3.76 28.05
CA TRP A 259 -23.10 2.53 28.84
C TRP A 259 -24.17 2.47 29.92
N GLN A 260 -24.35 3.55 30.69
CA GLN A 260 -25.38 3.64 31.72
C GLN A 260 -26.77 3.38 31.14
N THR A 261 -27.12 4.01 30.01
CA THR A 261 -28.39 3.76 29.32
C THR A 261 -28.49 2.30 28.86
N THR A 262 -27.46 1.77 28.20
CA THR A 262 -27.48 0.39 27.65
C THR A 262 -27.63 -0.67 28.73
N PHE A 263 -26.92 -0.55 29.85
CA PHE A 263 -27.05 -1.50 30.96
C PHE A 263 -28.36 -1.33 31.73
N ALA A 264 -28.87 -0.09 31.88
CA ALA A 264 -30.16 0.14 32.51
C ALA A 264 -31.32 -0.49 31.72
N GLU A 265 -31.24 -0.52 30.38
CA GLU A 265 -32.24 -1.17 29.50
C GLU A 265 -32.37 -2.68 29.78
N ILE A 266 -31.33 -3.33 30.30
CA ILE A 266 -31.33 -4.76 30.68
C ILE A 266 -31.34 -4.99 32.20
N GLY A 267 -31.61 -3.95 32.99
CA GLY A 267 -31.76 -4.05 34.45
C GLY A 267 -30.45 -4.06 35.26
N TYR A 268 -29.33 -3.67 34.66
CA TYR A 268 -28.04 -3.55 35.33
C TYR A 268 -27.68 -2.09 35.61
N THR A 269 -27.04 -1.85 36.76
CA THR A 269 -26.48 -0.54 37.10
C THR A 269 -25.00 -0.50 36.71
N PHE A 270 -24.60 0.53 35.96
CA PHE A 270 -23.20 0.78 35.60
C PHE A 270 -22.73 2.08 36.24
N SER A 271 -21.95 1.98 37.31
CA SER A 271 -21.52 3.15 38.08
C SER A 271 -20.38 3.91 37.39
N GLU A 272 -20.15 5.15 37.81
CA GLU A 272 -18.98 5.94 37.38
C GLU A 272 -17.65 5.23 37.70
N ALA A 273 -17.58 4.53 38.85
CA ALA A 273 -16.41 3.73 39.21
C ALA A 273 -16.20 2.53 38.28
N ASP A 274 -17.28 1.90 37.79
CA ASP A 274 -17.19 0.82 36.80
C ASP A 274 -16.72 1.35 35.45
N PHE A 275 -17.23 2.52 35.06
CA PHE A 275 -16.80 3.21 33.85
C PHE A 275 -15.30 3.50 33.86
N TYR A 276 -14.79 4.25 34.83
CA TYR A 276 -13.35 4.61 34.84
C TYR A 276 -12.43 3.40 35.04
N ARG A 277 -12.89 2.33 35.69
CA ARG A 277 -12.12 1.08 35.79
C ARG A 277 -11.96 0.38 34.44
N THR A 278 -12.89 0.59 33.51
CA THR A 278 -12.98 -0.14 32.23
C THR A 278 -12.83 0.76 31.00
N PHE A 279 -12.71 2.07 31.19
CA PHE A 279 -12.54 3.04 30.11
C PHE A 279 -11.24 2.79 29.33
N GLY A 280 -11.34 2.84 27.99
CA GLY A 280 -10.25 2.46 27.07
C GLY A 280 -10.20 0.98 26.68
N LEU A 281 -10.98 0.10 27.33
CA LEU A 281 -11.10 -1.31 26.95
C LEU A 281 -12.06 -1.52 25.76
N ARG A 282 -11.96 -2.68 25.11
CA ARG A 282 -12.89 -3.10 24.05
C ARG A 282 -14.28 -3.41 24.66
N ASN A 283 -15.34 -3.13 23.92
CA ASN A 283 -16.72 -3.25 24.42
C ASN A 283 -17.05 -4.63 25.01
N ASP A 284 -16.60 -5.71 24.39
CA ASP A 284 -16.85 -7.06 24.88
C ASP A 284 -16.24 -7.29 26.28
N MET A 285 -15.02 -6.81 26.52
CA MET A 285 -14.38 -6.88 27.83
C MET A 285 -15.15 -6.09 28.90
N ILE A 286 -15.69 -4.92 28.53
CA ILE A 286 -16.54 -4.12 29.41
C ILE A 286 -17.83 -4.91 29.73
N ILE A 287 -18.49 -5.46 28.71
CA ILE A 287 -19.71 -6.27 28.88
C ILE A 287 -19.45 -7.50 29.76
N TYR A 288 -18.36 -8.22 29.53
CA TYR A 288 -17.95 -9.35 30.37
C TYR A 288 -17.70 -8.94 31.82
N SER A 289 -17.15 -7.75 32.07
CA SER A 289 -16.91 -7.28 33.43
C SER A 289 -18.19 -6.99 34.22
N VAL A 290 -19.32 -6.77 33.53
CA VAL A 290 -20.63 -6.47 34.14
C VAL A 290 -21.52 -7.71 34.18
N LEU A 291 -21.57 -8.49 33.10
CA LEU A 291 -22.47 -9.65 32.96
C LEU A 291 -21.82 -11.00 33.32
N GLY A 292 -20.48 -11.07 33.36
CA GLY A 292 -19.72 -12.30 33.55
C GLY A 292 -19.58 -13.17 32.28
N GLU A 293 -18.80 -14.25 32.36
CA GLU A 293 -18.43 -15.14 31.23
C GLU A 293 -19.59 -15.91 30.57
N LYS A 294 -20.82 -15.78 31.07
CA LYS A 294 -21.98 -16.60 30.64
C LYS A 294 -22.84 -15.96 29.54
N SER A 295 -22.48 -14.78 29.04
CA SER A 295 -23.25 -14.13 27.97
C SER A 295 -22.90 -14.74 26.61
N ASP A 296 -23.90 -15.11 25.82
CA ASP A 296 -23.69 -15.59 24.47
C ASP A 296 -23.22 -14.45 23.53
N ALA A 297 -22.57 -14.82 22.42
CA ALA A 297 -21.95 -13.86 21.51
C ALA A 297 -22.97 -12.89 20.89
N ASP A 298 -24.22 -13.30 20.68
CA ASP A 298 -25.25 -12.46 20.08
C ASP A 298 -25.70 -11.37 21.06
N THR A 299 -25.85 -11.70 22.34
CA THR A 299 -26.12 -10.73 23.40
C THR A 299 -25.01 -9.67 23.50
N ILE A 300 -23.74 -10.09 23.45
CA ILE A 300 -22.59 -9.16 23.52
C ILE A 300 -22.59 -8.22 22.32
N HIS A 301 -22.80 -8.75 21.11
CA HIS A 301 -22.89 -7.93 19.90
C HIS A 301 -24.05 -6.94 19.97
N ALA A 302 -25.24 -7.37 20.42
CA ALA A 302 -26.40 -6.51 20.52
C ALA A 302 -26.18 -5.33 21.50
N LEU A 303 -25.59 -5.61 22.67
CA LEU A 303 -25.28 -4.57 23.66
C LEU A 303 -24.20 -3.61 23.17
N ALA A 304 -23.15 -4.13 22.52
CA ALA A 304 -22.12 -3.29 21.91
C ALA A 304 -22.73 -2.38 20.83
N ASP A 305 -23.52 -2.92 19.91
CA ASP A 305 -24.16 -2.14 18.84
C ASP A 305 -25.11 -1.07 19.40
N ARG A 306 -25.90 -1.43 20.44
CA ARG A 306 -26.80 -0.50 21.13
C ARG A 306 -26.04 0.66 21.77
N LYS A 307 -24.99 0.35 22.54
CA LYS A 307 -24.13 1.37 23.15
C LYS A 307 -23.52 2.28 22.10
N GLU A 308 -23.02 1.74 21.00
CA GLU A 308 -22.34 2.54 19.99
C GLU A 308 -23.29 3.41 19.18
N HIS A 309 -24.54 2.98 19.01
CA HIS A 309 -25.58 3.84 18.48
C HIS A 309 -25.80 5.06 19.39
N LEU A 310 -26.01 4.84 20.69
CA LEU A 310 -26.22 5.92 21.66
C LEU A 310 -25.01 6.85 21.77
N PHE A 311 -23.79 6.31 21.75
CA PHE A 311 -22.57 7.13 21.73
C PHE A 311 -22.56 8.08 20.54
N ARG A 312 -22.85 7.60 19.32
CA ARG A 312 -22.86 8.44 18.13
C ARG A 312 -23.92 9.53 18.19
N GLU A 313 -25.08 9.25 18.78
CA GLU A 313 -26.13 10.26 19.01
C GLU A 313 -25.67 11.34 20.00
N TYR A 314 -25.10 10.94 21.14
CA TYR A 314 -24.68 11.88 22.19
C TYR A 314 -23.44 12.69 21.78
N ALA A 315 -22.39 12.05 21.27
CA ALA A 315 -21.14 12.70 20.89
C ALA A 315 -21.32 13.59 19.64
N GLY A 316 -22.27 13.26 18.76
CA GLY A 316 -22.52 14.03 17.54
C GLY A 316 -22.93 15.49 17.74
N GLN A 317 -23.34 15.87 18.96
CA GLN A 317 -23.83 17.20 19.28
C GLN A 317 -22.74 18.13 19.86
N GLU A 318 -21.85 17.62 20.72
CA GLU A 318 -21.03 18.47 21.59
C GLU A 318 -19.57 18.02 21.81
N ILE A 319 -19.07 17.02 21.08
CA ILE A 319 -17.70 16.52 21.29
C ILE A 319 -16.64 17.61 21.07
N LYS A 320 -15.64 17.67 21.96
CA LYS A 320 -14.57 18.68 21.97
C LYS A 320 -13.19 18.04 22.01
N LEU A 321 -12.21 18.79 21.54
CA LEU A 321 -10.79 18.46 21.71
C LEU A 321 -10.34 18.79 23.14
N PHE A 322 -9.42 18.00 23.68
CA PHE A 322 -8.66 18.42 24.87
C PHE A 322 -7.71 19.59 24.56
N PRO A 323 -7.40 20.44 25.55
CA PRO A 323 -6.44 21.54 25.37
C PRO A 323 -5.07 21.06 24.89
N GLY A 324 -4.50 21.76 23.89
CA GLY A 324 -3.17 21.49 23.34
C GLY A 324 -3.13 20.45 22.22
N VAL A 325 -4.21 19.71 21.97
CA VAL A 325 -4.25 18.65 20.94
C VAL A 325 -3.99 19.25 19.55
N ILE A 326 -4.70 20.33 19.18
CA ILE A 326 -4.60 20.88 17.82
C ILE A 326 -3.25 21.55 17.57
N GLU A 327 -2.70 22.21 18.58
CA GLU A 327 -1.37 22.82 18.55
C GLU A 327 -0.29 21.75 18.34
N LEU A 328 -0.38 20.65 19.10
CA LEU A 328 0.57 19.54 19.00
C LEU A 328 0.45 18.78 17.68
N LEU A 329 -0.76 18.52 17.18
CA LEU A 329 -0.97 17.92 15.85
C LEU A 329 -0.34 18.77 14.73
N LYS A 330 -0.50 20.10 14.80
CA LYS A 330 0.08 21.04 13.82
C LYS A 330 1.61 21.07 13.90
N SER A 331 2.18 21.12 15.10
CA SER A 331 3.63 21.19 15.30
C SER A 331 4.31 19.89 14.82
N LEU A 332 3.73 18.73 15.16
CA LEU A 332 4.21 17.43 14.71
C LEU A 332 4.12 17.25 13.20
N LYS A 333 3.00 17.66 12.57
CA LYS A 333 2.85 17.62 11.11
C LYS A 333 3.91 18.50 10.41
N THR A 334 4.11 19.73 10.91
CA THR A 334 5.13 20.65 10.39
C THR A 334 6.54 20.07 10.53
N ALA A 335 6.81 19.38 11.64
CA ALA A 335 8.09 18.71 11.90
C ALA A 335 8.26 17.36 11.16
N GLY A 336 7.30 16.96 10.32
CA GLY A 336 7.38 15.77 9.48
C GLY A 336 7.06 14.45 10.19
N TYR A 337 6.46 14.50 11.39
CA TYR A 337 6.02 13.29 12.08
C TYR A 337 4.84 12.64 11.37
N ARG A 338 4.88 11.31 11.30
CA ARG A 338 3.76 10.52 10.80
C ARG A 338 2.84 10.17 11.96
N MET A 339 1.54 10.36 11.78
CA MET A 339 0.58 10.18 12.87
C MET A 339 -0.49 9.16 12.51
N ALA A 340 -0.85 8.31 13.48
CA ALA A 340 -1.98 7.39 13.38
C ALA A 340 -2.89 7.51 14.60
N ILE A 341 -4.17 7.18 14.41
CA ILE A 341 -5.10 6.89 15.51
C ILE A 341 -5.07 5.38 15.79
N ALA A 342 -5.06 5.00 17.07
CA ALA A 342 -5.10 3.63 17.56
C ALA A 342 -6.13 3.52 18.70
N SER A 343 -7.38 3.16 18.38
CA SER A 343 -8.49 3.18 19.34
C SER A 343 -9.15 1.80 19.49
N SER A 344 -9.67 1.54 20.69
CA SER A 344 -10.53 0.38 21.00
C SER A 344 -11.98 0.55 20.50
N ALA A 345 -12.30 1.66 19.82
CA ALA A 345 -13.64 1.95 19.32
C ALA A 345 -13.89 1.42 17.89
N PRO A 346 -15.17 1.23 17.50
CA PRO A 346 -15.54 0.96 16.12
C PRO A 346 -15.12 2.09 15.17
N LEU A 347 -14.73 1.72 13.94
CA LEU A 347 -14.31 2.70 12.91
C LEU A 347 -15.36 3.78 12.63
N ALA A 348 -16.65 3.49 12.76
CA ALA A 348 -17.73 4.46 12.58
C ALA A 348 -17.66 5.60 13.61
N ASN A 349 -17.32 5.28 14.86
CA ASN A 349 -17.16 6.26 15.92
C ASN A 349 -15.92 7.12 15.69
N ILE A 350 -14.79 6.47 15.37
CA ILE A 350 -13.54 7.17 15.08
C ILE A 350 -13.74 8.19 13.95
N LYS A 351 -14.40 7.77 12.86
CA LYS A 351 -14.74 8.67 11.75
C LYS A 351 -15.65 9.82 12.18
N LEU A 352 -16.70 9.55 12.95
CA LEU A 352 -17.60 10.60 13.46
C LEU A 352 -16.80 11.67 14.22
N VAL A 353 -15.97 11.25 15.17
CA VAL A 353 -15.20 12.18 16.01
C VAL A 353 -14.15 12.93 15.17
N MET A 354 -13.42 12.25 14.28
CA MET A 354 -12.46 12.90 13.38
C MET A 354 -13.12 13.97 12.50
N THR A 355 -14.31 13.68 11.95
CA THR A 355 -15.08 14.61 11.12
C THR A 355 -15.58 15.79 11.94
N LYS A 356 -16.13 15.56 13.14
CA LYS A 356 -16.64 16.62 14.01
C LYS A 356 -15.55 17.57 14.50
N LEU A 357 -14.36 17.03 14.78
CA LEU A 357 -13.24 17.81 15.29
C LEU A 357 -12.33 18.38 14.17
N GLY A 358 -12.55 18.00 12.90
CA GLY A 358 -11.79 18.52 11.76
C GLY A 358 -10.32 18.11 11.75
N ILE A 359 -10.00 16.93 12.30
CA ILE A 359 -8.61 16.46 12.50
C ILE A 359 -8.18 15.36 11.52
N GLY A 360 -9.01 15.00 10.56
CA GLY A 360 -8.74 13.87 9.65
C GLY A 360 -7.42 13.99 8.89
N ASP A 361 -7.09 15.19 8.42
CA ASP A 361 -5.93 15.45 7.56
C ASP A 361 -4.57 15.38 8.28
N TYR A 362 -4.55 15.13 9.60
CA TYR A 362 -3.31 14.94 10.36
C TYR A 362 -2.87 13.47 10.38
N PHE A 363 -3.78 12.52 10.17
CA PHE A 363 -3.50 11.10 10.37
C PHE A 363 -3.35 10.38 9.03
N LEU A 364 -2.21 9.68 8.86
CA LEU A 364 -1.97 8.84 7.69
C LEU A 364 -2.63 7.46 7.81
N ALA A 365 -2.98 7.06 9.03
CA ALA A 365 -3.61 5.79 9.32
C ALA A 365 -4.55 5.87 10.52
N THR A 366 -5.52 4.96 10.55
CA THR A 366 -6.43 4.75 11.67
C THR A 366 -6.50 3.25 11.91
N VAL A 367 -6.37 2.80 13.15
CA VAL A 367 -6.58 1.41 13.60
C VAL A 367 -7.72 1.40 14.60
N SER A 368 -8.70 0.52 14.34
CA SER A 368 -9.93 0.35 15.13
C SER A 368 -9.99 -1.03 15.78
N GLU A 369 -11.00 -1.28 16.61
CA GLU A 369 -11.21 -2.60 17.23
C GLU A 369 -11.27 -3.75 16.22
N LYS A 370 -11.83 -3.52 15.01
CA LYS A 370 -12.02 -4.56 13.99
C LYS A 370 -10.73 -4.96 13.28
N ASP A 371 -9.71 -4.12 13.40
CA ASP A 371 -8.40 -4.37 12.81
C ASP A 371 -7.54 -5.31 13.66
N VAL A 372 -7.97 -5.61 14.89
CA VAL A 372 -7.22 -6.40 15.87
C VAL A 372 -8.04 -7.54 16.45
N THR A 373 -7.36 -8.65 16.76
CA THR A 373 -7.98 -9.81 17.40
C THR A 373 -8.02 -9.67 18.93
N LYS A 374 -7.03 -8.97 19.51
CA LYS A 374 -6.86 -8.77 20.95
C LYS A 374 -6.79 -7.26 21.25
N GLY A 375 -7.65 -6.80 22.15
CA GLY A 375 -7.65 -5.40 22.62
C GLY A 375 -6.52 -5.12 23.62
N LYS A 376 -6.35 -3.84 23.99
CA LYS A 376 -5.46 -3.40 25.07
C LYS A 376 -5.78 -4.20 26.36
N PRO A 377 -4.77 -4.69 27.12
CA PRO A 377 -3.35 -4.35 27.09
C PRO A 377 -2.50 -5.15 26.10
N ASN A 378 -3.10 -5.85 25.14
CA ASN A 378 -2.33 -6.45 24.06
C ASN A 378 -1.74 -5.36 23.13
N PRO A 379 -0.47 -5.46 22.70
CA PRO A 379 0.18 -4.43 21.88
C PRO A 379 -0.30 -4.38 20.42
N GLN A 380 -1.19 -5.30 19.98
CA GLN A 380 -1.56 -5.47 18.58
C GLN A 380 -2.02 -4.17 17.90
N VAL A 381 -2.78 -3.33 18.60
CA VAL A 381 -3.29 -2.05 18.05
C VAL A 381 -2.15 -1.08 17.74
N PHE A 382 -1.15 -0.96 18.62
CA PHE A 382 -0.01 -0.07 18.42
C PHE A 382 0.98 -0.63 17.41
N LEU A 383 1.27 -1.93 17.46
CA LEU A 383 2.13 -2.59 16.46
C LEU A 383 1.55 -2.47 15.05
N LEU A 384 0.23 -2.61 14.91
CA LEU A 384 -0.44 -2.42 13.63
C LEU A 384 -0.41 -0.95 13.18
N SER A 385 -0.58 0.01 14.08
CA SER A 385 -0.43 1.44 13.79
C SER A 385 0.97 1.78 13.31
N ALA A 386 2.02 1.32 14.01
CA ALA A 386 3.42 1.49 13.59
C ALA A 386 3.66 0.89 12.20
N ALA A 387 3.14 -0.31 11.94
CA ALA A 387 3.21 -0.95 10.62
C ALA A 387 2.51 -0.13 9.54
N ARG A 388 1.33 0.46 9.81
CA ARG A 388 0.62 1.34 8.87
C ARG A 388 1.36 2.66 8.62
N LEU A 389 2.06 3.19 9.62
CA LEU A 389 2.91 4.39 9.51
C LEU A 389 4.28 4.13 8.88
N CYS A 390 4.65 2.86 8.68
CA CYS A 390 5.99 2.44 8.29
C CYS A 390 7.04 3.01 9.26
N ALA A 391 6.90 2.73 10.55
CA ALA A 391 7.88 3.04 11.60
C ALA A 391 8.17 1.77 12.41
N SER A 392 9.41 1.60 12.88
CA SER A 392 9.70 0.53 13.85
C SER A 392 9.16 0.93 15.24
N PRO A 393 8.86 -0.03 16.13
CA PRO A 393 8.34 0.32 17.45
C PRO A 393 9.25 1.25 18.27
N GLU A 394 10.57 1.15 18.09
CA GLU A 394 11.55 2.00 18.75
C GLU A 394 11.51 3.45 18.24
N GLU A 395 10.96 3.67 17.04
CA GLU A 395 10.76 4.97 16.39
C GLU A 395 9.33 5.54 16.63
N CYS A 396 8.54 4.85 17.47
CA CYS A 396 7.18 5.24 17.80
C CYS A 396 7.08 5.79 19.23
N LEU A 397 6.33 6.88 19.36
CA LEU A 397 5.83 7.37 20.64
C LEU A 397 4.31 7.24 20.67
N VAL A 398 3.77 6.65 21.72
CA VAL A 398 2.33 6.54 21.97
C VAL A 398 1.89 7.67 22.89
N ILE A 399 0.75 8.29 22.60
CA ILE A 399 0.05 9.21 23.51
C ILE A 399 -1.24 8.52 23.97
N GLU A 400 -1.41 8.38 25.28
CA GLU A 400 -2.42 7.52 25.90
C GLU A 400 -2.93 8.11 27.23
N ASP A 401 -4.07 7.65 27.74
CA ASP A 401 -4.62 8.10 29.03
C ASP A 401 -5.06 6.97 29.97
N ALA A 402 -5.03 5.71 29.52
CA ALA A 402 -5.45 4.54 30.30
C ALA A 402 -4.30 3.56 30.63
N PRO A 403 -4.29 2.92 31.81
CA PRO A 403 -3.27 1.95 32.22
C PRO A 403 -3.08 0.81 31.22
N ALA A 404 -4.18 0.26 30.70
CA ALA A 404 -4.12 -0.82 29.71
C ALA A 404 -3.48 -0.36 28.39
N GLY A 405 -3.66 0.90 28.02
CA GLY A 405 -2.99 1.48 26.85
C GLY A 405 -1.51 1.71 27.08
N VAL A 406 -1.13 2.24 28.26
CA VAL A 406 0.28 2.40 28.64
C VAL A 406 0.97 1.04 28.62
N GLU A 407 0.40 0.03 29.26
CA GLU A 407 0.91 -1.34 29.28
C GLU A 407 1.06 -1.91 27.85
N ALA A 408 0.06 -1.69 26.98
CA ALA A 408 0.13 -2.10 25.57
C ALA A 408 1.26 -1.39 24.80
N ALA A 409 1.49 -0.10 25.05
CA ALA A 409 2.59 0.64 24.44
C ALA A 409 3.95 0.09 24.89
N LYS A 410 4.11 -0.19 26.20
CA LYS A 410 5.35 -0.78 26.74
C LYS A 410 5.59 -2.19 26.19
N LYS A 411 4.56 -3.03 26.12
CA LYS A 411 4.63 -4.37 25.50
C LYS A 411 4.95 -4.32 24.00
N ALA A 412 4.60 -3.23 23.32
CA ALA A 412 4.95 -3.01 21.93
C ALA A 412 6.42 -2.59 21.75
N GLY A 413 7.16 -2.31 22.83
CA GLY A 413 8.52 -1.77 22.78
C GLY A 413 8.58 -0.27 22.48
N MET A 414 7.46 0.45 22.68
CA MET A 414 7.34 1.87 22.34
C MET A 414 7.53 2.76 23.56
N LYS A 415 7.86 4.03 23.29
CA LYS A 415 7.79 5.10 24.29
C LYS A 415 6.36 5.56 24.48
N CYS A 416 5.99 5.97 25.69
CA CYS A 416 4.63 6.39 26.02
C CYS A 416 4.63 7.71 26.80
N ILE A 417 3.89 8.70 26.30
CA ILE A 417 3.47 9.86 27.07
C ILE A 417 2.03 9.61 27.51
N ALA A 418 1.79 9.63 28.81
CA ALA A 418 0.45 9.50 29.35
C ALA A 418 -0.11 10.86 29.76
N VAL A 419 -1.38 11.09 29.45
CA VAL A 419 -2.11 12.31 29.81
C VAL A 419 -3.18 11.96 30.85
N THR A 420 -3.28 12.74 31.92
CA THR A 420 -4.11 12.42 33.10
C THR A 420 -5.57 12.88 32.95
N ASN A 421 -6.13 12.79 31.74
CA ASN A 421 -7.49 13.25 31.47
C ASN A 421 -8.55 12.32 32.09
N SER A 422 -8.30 11.00 32.11
CA SER A 422 -9.25 10.01 32.64
C SER A 422 -8.76 9.27 33.87
N GLN A 423 -7.48 9.37 34.20
CA GLN A 423 -6.83 8.54 35.24
C GLN A 423 -5.85 9.36 36.06
N GLN A 424 -5.70 8.97 37.32
CA GLN A 424 -4.73 9.56 38.23
C GLN A 424 -3.29 9.20 37.80
N PRO A 425 -2.31 10.11 37.96
CA PRO A 425 -0.92 9.88 37.56
C PRO A 425 -0.33 8.55 38.05
N GLN A 426 -0.70 8.11 39.26
CA GLN A 426 -0.19 6.87 39.86
C GLN A 426 -0.56 5.63 39.04
N ALA A 427 -1.75 5.63 38.41
CA ALA A 427 -2.22 4.53 37.57
C ALA A 427 -1.49 4.46 36.22
N LEU A 428 -0.78 5.53 35.84
CA LEU A 428 -0.07 5.69 34.56
C LEU A 428 1.46 5.63 34.74
N SER A 429 1.92 5.16 35.91
CA SER A 429 3.33 5.19 36.33
C SER A 429 4.31 4.41 35.44
N GLU A 430 3.82 3.53 34.56
CA GLU A 430 4.65 2.83 33.57
C GLU A 430 4.98 3.67 32.32
N ALA A 431 4.35 4.83 32.15
CA ALA A 431 4.63 5.74 31.04
C ALA A 431 6.02 6.39 31.20
N ASP A 432 6.66 6.71 30.07
CA ASP A 432 7.96 7.39 30.06
C ASP A 432 7.86 8.87 30.46
N MET A 433 6.66 9.47 30.33
CA MET A 433 6.31 10.80 30.82
C MET A 433 4.83 10.88 31.11
N ILE A 434 4.46 11.64 32.15
CA ILE A 434 3.06 11.88 32.53
C ILE A 434 2.81 13.38 32.56
N VAL A 435 1.74 13.84 31.91
CA VAL A 435 1.33 15.24 31.88
C VAL A 435 -0.16 15.40 32.19
N ASP A 436 -0.52 16.57 32.70
CA ASP A 436 -1.91 16.97 32.95
C ASP A 436 -2.58 17.60 31.72
N THR A 437 -1.80 18.04 30.74
CA THR A 437 -2.29 18.57 29.47
C THR A 437 -1.25 18.42 28.38
N LEU A 438 -1.71 18.13 27.16
CA LEU A 438 -0.85 18.10 25.97
C LEU A 438 -0.33 19.49 25.59
N GLY A 439 -0.89 20.58 26.13
CA GLY A 439 -0.35 21.92 25.97
C GLY A 439 1.04 22.14 26.59
N LYS A 440 1.50 21.20 27.42
CA LYS A 440 2.85 21.21 28.01
C LYS A 440 3.86 20.36 27.23
N ILE A 441 3.44 19.73 26.14
CA ILE A 441 4.30 18.87 25.32
C ILE A 441 4.72 19.61 24.06
N SER A 442 6.03 19.60 23.80
CA SER A 442 6.62 20.13 22.58
C SER A 442 7.11 19.01 21.65
N VAL A 443 7.46 19.39 20.42
CA VAL A 443 8.08 18.46 19.45
C VAL A 443 9.45 18.01 19.94
N GLU A 444 10.15 18.88 20.67
CA GLU A 444 11.46 18.65 21.26
C GLU A 444 11.41 17.59 22.37
N ASP A 445 10.39 17.67 23.23
CA ASP A 445 10.15 16.65 24.27
C ASP A 445 9.93 15.27 23.63
N ILE A 446 9.07 15.22 22.60
CA ILE A 446 8.81 14.00 21.84
C ILE A 446 10.10 13.50 21.18
N ALA A 447 10.87 14.37 20.53
CA ALA A 447 12.13 14.00 19.87
C ALA A 447 13.16 13.41 20.85
N GLY A 448 13.19 13.89 22.10
CA GLY A 448 14.05 13.38 23.16
C GLY A 448 13.77 11.91 23.52
N PHE A 449 12.54 11.44 23.36
CA PHE A 449 12.17 10.05 23.61
C PHE A 449 12.53 9.10 22.47
N ILE A 450 12.45 9.58 21.22
CA ILE A 450 12.54 8.71 20.04
C ILE A 450 13.94 8.66 19.39
N GLY A 451 14.98 9.12 20.10
CA GLY A 451 16.39 8.89 19.77
C GLY A 451 16.77 9.21 18.31
N LEU A 452 17.09 10.48 18.02
CA LEU A 452 17.87 10.82 16.83
C LEU A 452 19.27 10.21 16.96
N ALA A 453 19.49 9.03 16.36
CA ALA A 453 20.83 8.60 16.01
C ALA A 453 21.37 9.53 14.90
N GLY A 454 21.95 10.67 15.32
CA GLY A 454 22.69 11.58 14.45
C GLY A 454 22.21 13.04 14.46
N ALA A 455 22.49 13.76 15.55
CA ALA A 455 22.96 15.13 15.44
C ALA A 455 24.30 15.16 16.19
N LYS A 456 25.35 15.63 15.50
CA LYS A 456 26.70 15.77 16.05
C LYS A 456 26.72 16.58 17.34
#